data_AF-A0A317XNF2-F1
#
_entry.id   AF-A0A317XNF2-F1
#
_cell.length_a   1.000
_cell.length_b   1.000
_cell.length_c   1.000
_cell.angle_alpha   90.00
_cell.angle_beta   90.00
_cell.angle_gamma   90.00
#
_symmetry.space_group_name_H-M   'P 1'
#
loop_
_entity.id
_entity.type
_entity.pdbx_description
1 polymer ?
#
loop_
_entity_poly.entity_id
_entity_poly.type
_entity_poly.pdbx_seq_one_letter_code
_entity_poly.pdbx_strand_id
1 'polypeptide(L)'
;MEADEQLFPIAILIDELKSDDVTLRLNAIHRISTIALALGPERARDELIPFLQDSLDDEDEVLLALAQELGSGFVEYLGGPAYAHLLLGPLENLAAVEESVVREKASESIVKIAEVLSEAQIEEHYIPLLKRLSGGDWFTSRTSSTSLFSAVYTKSKPATQDELRKMFSALCNDDTPMVRRAAARDLGPFAKNLSKELIVSDIIPLYRKLSSDDQDSVRLLTVQDLIAIAESLDHDESKNYLLPSIRSAVQDKSWRVRYMVADHFVKLASSVGEDVVRDELVMAFVHLLKDNEAEVRTAGAGQIPGFAKLVDQDIILARLMPCVRDLAGDNSQHVRAALGMQISGLAPLLGKEATIEHLLPLFLKLLKDEFPDVRLNIISKLEQVNEVIGIDLLSQSLLPAIVELAEDKQWRVRQAIIEYIPLLANQLGVQFFDEQLSNLCMSWLGDTVFSIREAATVNLKKLTDVFGVEWARQTIIPKVLQMGTHPNYLYRMTTIFAITTMAPSLDTPSIQGDVLETVLPMVSDPIPNIRFNVAKAFEVLAATLSKTAEGKQTVQSKILPALEKLKDDNDADVRFFAQKAIDAGNAAPAASS
;
A
#
# COMPACT_ATOMS: atom_id res chain seq x y z
N MET A 1 -3.87 46.94 35.30
CA MET A 1 -3.39 46.87 33.90
C MET A 1 -2.99 45.46 33.51
N GLU A 2 -2.38 44.64 34.37
CA GLU A 2 -2.11 43.21 34.06
C GLU A 2 -3.38 42.33 33.98
N ALA A 3 -4.48 42.70 34.64
CA ALA A 3 -5.72 41.91 34.63
C ALA A 3 -6.54 42.01 33.31
N ASP A 4 -6.40 43.10 32.55
CA ASP A 4 -7.17 43.31 31.29
C ASP A 4 -6.51 42.64 30.07
N GLU A 5 -5.18 42.49 30.05
CA GLU A 5 -4.48 41.78 28.97
C GLU A 5 -4.63 40.24 29.05
N GLN A 6 -4.96 39.72 30.23
CA GLN A 6 -5.13 38.28 30.47
C GLN A 6 -6.47 37.70 29.98
N LEU A 7 -7.50 38.53 29.75
CA LEU A 7 -8.84 38.09 29.31
C LEU A 7 -9.03 38.08 27.78
N PHE A 8 -8.13 38.72 27.04
CA PHE A 8 -8.25 38.91 25.60
C PHE A 8 -8.25 37.59 24.78
N PRO A 9 -7.42 36.57 25.09
CA PRO A 9 -7.38 35.33 24.31
C PRO A 9 -8.65 34.48 24.43
N ILE A 10 -9.24 34.36 25.62
CA ILE A 10 -10.52 33.65 25.82
C ILE A 10 -11.66 34.44 25.20
N ALA A 11 -11.70 35.77 25.36
CA ALA A 11 -12.76 36.58 24.78
C ALA A 11 -12.80 36.45 23.24
N ILE A 12 -11.63 36.43 22.59
CA ILE A 12 -11.52 36.18 21.15
C ILE A 12 -11.98 34.76 20.81
N LEU A 13 -11.52 33.74 21.54
CA LEU A 13 -11.94 32.36 21.29
C LEU A 13 -13.46 32.20 21.41
N ILE A 14 -14.06 32.79 22.44
CA ILE A 14 -15.51 32.76 22.66
C ILE A 14 -16.25 33.47 21.53
N ASP A 15 -15.74 34.61 21.05
CA ASP A 15 -16.34 35.34 19.93
C ASP A 15 -16.24 34.56 18.62
N GLU A 16 -15.07 33.97 18.36
CA GLU A 16 -14.84 33.14 17.17
C GLU A 16 -15.66 31.84 17.20
N LEU A 17 -15.77 31.16 18.35
CA LEU A 17 -16.59 29.94 18.51
C LEU A 17 -18.10 30.22 18.52
N LYS A 18 -18.52 31.46 18.76
CA LYS A 18 -19.92 31.89 18.61
C LYS A 18 -20.24 32.45 17.23
N SER A 19 -19.26 32.46 16.32
CA SER A 19 -19.45 32.94 14.96
C SER A 19 -20.41 32.03 14.19
N ASP A 20 -21.26 32.62 13.34
CA ASP A 20 -22.10 31.86 12.41
C ASP A 20 -21.27 31.14 11.32
N ASP A 21 -20.01 31.54 11.09
CA ASP A 21 -19.11 30.92 10.12
C ASP A 21 -18.37 29.72 10.72
N VAL A 22 -18.72 28.53 10.22
CA VAL A 22 -18.11 27.23 10.58
C VAL A 22 -16.60 27.24 10.41
N THR A 23 -16.10 27.90 9.36
CA THR A 23 -14.66 27.97 9.07
C THR A 23 -13.93 28.73 10.16
N LEU A 24 -14.54 29.79 10.70
CA LEU A 24 -13.97 30.54 11.81
C LEU A 24 -13.99 29.73 13.10
N ARG A 25 -15.10 29.04 13.40
CA ARG A 25 -15.19 28.12 14.56
C ARG A 25 -14.15 27.01 14.48
N LEU A 26 -14.01 26.37 13.32
CA LEU A 26 -13.03 25.31 13.07
C LEU A 26 -11.59 25.81 13.25
N ASN A 27 -11.25 26.97 12.69
CA ASN A 27 -9.95 27.60 12.87
C ASN A 27 -9.70 28.01 14.33
N ALA A 28 -10.74 28.34 15.08
CA ALA A 28 -10.64 28.61 16.50
C ALA A 28 -10.33 27.33 17.29
N ILE A 29 -10.98 26.21 16.96
CA ILE A 29 -10.68 24.90 17.54
C ILE A 29 -9.23 24.48 17.28
N HIS A 30 -8.72 24.61 16.05
CA HIS A 30 -7.31 24.29 15.78
C HIS A 30 -6.29 25.17 16.52
N ARG A 31 -6.73 26.29 17.10
CA ARG A 31 -5.90 27.20 17.90
C ARG A 31 -6.08 27.03 19.41
N ILE A 32 -6.88 26.05 19.88
CA ILE A 32 -7.15 25.89 21.33
C ILE A 32 -5.87 25.65 22.13
N SER A 33 -4.87 24.97 21.55
CA SER A 33 -3.55 24.74 22.15
C SER A 33 -2.77 26.04 22.38
N THR A 34 -2.87 26.98 21.44
CA THR A 34 -2.23 28.31 21.54
C THR A 34 -2.93 29.15 22.61
N ILE A 35 -4.24 29.02 22.72
CA ILE A 35 -5.03 29.72 23.74
C ILE A 35 -4.76 29.16 25.13
N ALA A 36 -4.71 27.83 25.28
CA ALA A 36 -4.32 27.19 26.52
C ALA A 36 -2.90 27.59 26.96
N LEU A 37 -1.96 27.68 26.02
CA LEU A 37 -0.61 28.17 26.27
C LEU A 37 -0.60 29.63 26.77
N ALA A 38 -1.42 30.51 26.18
CA ALA A 38 -1.52 31.91 26.57
C ALA A 38 -2.19 32.11 27.94
N LEU A 39 -3.15 31.27 28.28
CA LEU A 39 -3.85 31.29 29.57
C LEU A 39 -2.99 30.75 30.71
N GLY A 40 -2.11 29.81 30.39
CA GLY A 40 -1.38 29.03 31.36
C GLY A 40 -2.21 27.90 31.99
N PRO A 41 -1.55 26.93 32.64
CA PRO A 41 -2.18 25.67 33.06
C PRO A 41 -3.37 25.79 34.01
N GLU A 42 -3.32 26.72 34.96
CA GLU A 42 -4.37 26.86 35.97
C GLU A 42 -5.69 27.33 35.34
N ARG A 43 -5.64 28.41 34.57
CA ARG A 43 -6.82 28.94 33.88
C ARG A 43 -7.30 28.05 32.75
N ALA A 44 -6.40 27.33 32.07
CA ALA A 44 -6.80 26.32 31.10
C ALA A 44 -7.70 25.25 31.75
N ARG A 45 -7.38 24.82 32.99
CA ARG A 45 -8.21 23.86 33.74
C ARG A 45 -9.51 24.46 34.26
N ASP A 46 -9.46 25.67 34.82
CA ASP A 46 -10.59 26.23 35.56
C ASP A 46 -11.59 26.99 34.66
N GLU A 47 -11.16 27.46 33.48
CA GLU A 47 -11.98 28.25 32.56
C GLU A 47 -12.16 27.56 31.21
N LEU A 48 -11.07 27.16 30.54
CA LEU A 48 -11.14 26.66 29.16
C LEU A 48 -11.78 25.27 29.06
N ILE A 49 -11.40 24.32 29.91
CA ILE A 49 -11.98 22.97 29.88
C ILE A 49 -13.49 22.97 30.16
N PRO A 50 -14.01 23.64 31.22
CA PRO A 50 -15.45 23.75 31.44
C PRO A 50 -16.17 24.41 30.25
N PHE A 51 -15.58 25.48 29.68
CA PHE A 51 -16.16 26.13 28.51
C PHE A 51 -16.28 25.20 27.30
N LEU A 52 -15.25 24.41 27.00
CA LEU A 52 -15.28 23.42 25.92
C LEU A 52 -16.27 22.29 26.21
N GLN A 53 -16.45 21.91 27.48
CA GLN A 53 -17.42 20.89 27.89
C GLN A 53 -18.87 21.34 27.70
N ASP A 54 -19.15 22.63 27.93
CA ASP A 54 -20.48 23.22 27.77
C ASP A 54 -20.77 23.59 26.30
N SER A 55 -19.74 23.76 25.47
CA SER A 55 -19.83 24.19 24.07
C SER A 55 -19.74 23.00 23.09
N LEU A 56 -20.60 22.00 23.27
CA LEU A 56 -20.61 20.77 22.46
C LEU A 56 -21.82 20.65 21.51
N ASP A 57 -22.61 21.71 21.39
CA ASP A 57 -23.69 21.84 20.42
C ASP A 57 -23.17 22.64 19.20
N ASP A 58 -22.48 21.95 18.30
CA ASP A 58 -21.87 22.53 17.08
C ASP A 58 -21.91 21.50 15.93
N GLU A 59 -21.41 21.89 14.76
CA GLU A 59 -21.32 21.05 13.58
C GLU A 59 -20.28 19.94 13.73
N ASP A 60 -20.54 18.80 13.09
CA ASP A 60 -19.73 17.58 13.22
C ASP A 60 -18.24 17.79 12.90
N GLU A 61 -17.90 18.65 11.94
CA GLU A 61 -16.51 18.98 11.60
C GLU A 61 -15.78 19.69 12.75
N VAL A 62 -16.47 20.58 13.46
CA VAL A 62 -15.94 21.32 14.60
C VAL A 62 -15.77 20.38 15.80
N LEU A 63 -16.77 19.53 16.07
CA LEU A 63 -16.72 18.54 17.15
C LEU A 63 -15.63 17.49 16.90
N LEU A 64 -15.45 17.07 15.65
CA LEU A 64 -14.39 16.15 15.24
C LEU A 64 -13.00 16.76 15.49
N ALA A 65 -12.80 18.01 15.09
CA ALA A 65 -11.55 18.73 15.34
C ALA A 65 -11.31 18.88 16.84
N LEU A 66 -12.33 19.21 17.63
CA LEU A 66 -12.22 19.35 19.08
C LEU A 66 -11.81 18.02 19.73
N ALA A 67 -12.46 16.92 19.37
CA ALA A 67 -12.10 15.58 19.85
C ALA A 67 -10.63 15.23 19.55
N GLN A 68 -10.13 15.63 18.37
CA GLN A 68 -8.74 15.41 17.98
C GLN A 68 -7.76 16.28 18.77
N GLU A 69 -8.02 17.58 18.91
CA GLU A 69 -7.12 18.51 19.60
C GLU A 69 -6.97 18.14 21.08
N LEU A 70 -8.06 17.75 21.74
CA LEU A 70 -8.02 17.31 23.15
C LEU A 70 -7.16 16.06 23.36
N GLY A 71 -7.09 15.16 22.37
CA GLY A 71 -6.23 13.96 22.43
C GLY A 71 -4.78 14.17 21.97
N SER A 72 -4.47 15.29 21.32
CA SER A 72 -3.18 15.54 20.65
C SER A 72 -2.15 16.21 21.57
N GLY A 73 -1.97 15.65 22.76
CA GLY A 73 -0.99 16.16 23.74
C GLY A 73 -1.47 17.35 24.57
N PHE A 74 -2.79 17.61 24.59
CA PHE A 74 -3.36 18.74 25.33
C PHE A 74 -3.07 18.70 26.85
N VAL A 75 -2.72 17.53 27.37
CA VAL A 75 -2.27 17.28 28.73
C VAL A 75 -1.13 18.22 29.17
N GLU A 76 -0.18 18.53 28.28
CA GLU A 76 0.94 19.40 28.61
C GLU A 76 0.47 20.83 28.92
N TYR A 77 -0.55 21.32 28.20
CA TYR A 77 -1.12 22.65 28.45
C TYR A 77 -1.92 22.72 29.75
N LEU A 78 -2.32 21.58 30.32
CA LEU A 78 -2.98 21.51 31.63
C LEU A 78 -2.01 21.36 32.80
N GLY A 79 -0.69 21.37 32.54
CA GLY A 79 0.34 21.19 33.56
C GLY A 79 0.74 19.73 33.77
N GLY A 80 0.53 18.88 32.76
CA GLY A 80 1.05 17.52 32.69
C GLY A 80 0.11 16.43 33.24
N PRO A 81 0.61 15.19 33.38
CA PRO A 81 -0.19 14.00 33.67
C PRO A 81 -1.06 14.06 34.93
N ALA A 82 -0.66 14.84 35.94
CA ALA A 82 -1.44 15.02 37.18
C ALA A 82 -2.86 15.59 36.93
N TYR A 83 -3.06 16.29 35.81
CA TYR A 83 -4.33 16.94 35.45
C TYR A 83 -4.98 16.36 34.19
N ALA A 84 -4.42 15.29 33.62
CA ALA A 84 -4.92 14.68 32.38
C ALA A 84 -6.39 14.21 32.46
N HIS A 85 -6.84 13.80 33.65
CA HIS A 85 -8.23 13.36 33.90
C HIS A 85 -9.28 14.43 33.60
N LEU A 86 -8.92 15.72 33.60
CA LEU A 86 -9.86 16.81 33.29
C LEU A 86 -10.35 16.80 31.84
N LEU A 87 -9.59 16.19 30.92
CA LEU A 87 -9.98 16.04 29.53
C LEU A 87 -11.07 14.98 29.32
N LEU A 88 -11.29 14.11 30.31
CA LEU A 88 -12.25 13.02 30.21
C LEU A 88 -13.70 13.53 30.12
N GLY A 89 -14.04 14.64 30.80
CA GLY A 89 -15.40 15.20 30.79
C GLY A 89 -15.87 15.64 29.39
N PRO A 90 -15.17 16.57 28.72
CA PRO A 90 -15.51 16.97 27.34
C PRO A 90 -15.49 15.78 26.37
N LEU A 91 -14.49 14.89 26.48
CA LEU A 91 -14.38 13.72 25.61
C LEU A 91 -15.49 12.69 25.83
N GLU A 92 -15.99 12.53 27.06
CA GLU A 92 -17.15 11.66 27.36
C GLU A 92 -18.40 12.12 26.61
N ASN A 93 -18.68 13.43 26.65
CA ASN A 93 -19.81 14.02 25.95
C ASN A 93 -19.68 13.85 24.44
N LEU A 94 -18.48 14.11 23.89
CA LEU A 94 -18.16 13.87 22.47
C LEU A 94 -18.27 12.38 22.09
N ALA A 95 -17.96 11.47 23.01
CA ALA A 95 -18.12 10.03 22.81
C ALA A 95 -19.59 9.58 22.84
N ALA A 96 -20.55 10.45 23.19
CA ALA A 96 -21.97 10.14 23.27
C ALA A 96 -22.81 10.76 22.13
N VAL A 97 -22.25 11.64 21.29
CA VAL A 97 -22.99 12.34 20.21
C VAL A 97 -23.51 11.40 19.12
N GLU A 98 -24.39 11.87 18.24
CA GLU A 98 -24.99 11.05 17.18
C GLU A 98 -24.03 10.71 16.03
N GLU A 99 -23.08 11.60 15.70
CA GLU A 99 -22.16 11.38 14.59
C GLU A 99 -21.06 10.36 14.96
N SER A 100 -20.97 9.32 14.14
CA SER A 100 -20.05 8.20 14.34
C SER A 100 -18.58 8.60 14.30
N VAL A 101 -18.20 9.47 13.36
CA VAL A 101 -16.80 9.87 13.17
C VAL A 101 -16.29 10.67 14.38
N VAL A 102 -17.14 11.53 14.95
CA VAL A 102 -16.84 12.28 16.18
C VAL A 102 -16.65 11.33 17.36
N ARG A 103 -17.58 10.38 17.57
CA ARG A 103 -17.48 9.40 18.67
C ARG A 103 -16.24 8.52 18.58
N GLU A 104 -15.88 8.07 17.38
CA GLU A 104 -14.69 7.25 17.16
C GLU A 104 -13.42 8.05 17.48
N LYS A 105 -13.33 9.31 17.05
CA LYS A 105 -12.21 10.19 17.39
C LYS A 105 -12.15 10.49 18.88
N ALA A 106 -13.28 10.76 19.52
CA ALA A 106 -13.34 10.99 20.96
C ALA A 106 -12.86 9.76 21.75
N SER A 107 -13.29 8.56 21.35
CA SER A 107 -12.85 7.30 21.97
C SER A 107 -11.34 7.07 21.79
N GLU A 108 -10.79 7.33 20.60
CA GLU A 108 -9.36 7.29 20.33
C GLU A 108 -8.58 8.24 21.26
N SER A 109 -9.07 9.48 21.41
CA SER A 109 -8.48 10.47 22.31
C SER A 109 -8.56 10.02 23.78
N ILE A 110 -9.69 9.47 24.24
CA ILE A 110 -9.81 8.92 25.60
C ILE A 110 -8.78 7.80 25.83
N VAL A 111 -8.60 6.90 24.86
CA VAL A 111 -7.59 5.82 24.93
C VAL A 111 -6.18 6.40 25.05
N LYS A 112 -5.83 7.44 24.30
CA LYS A 112 -4.54 8.13 24.43
C LYS A 112 -4.36 8.77 25.80
N ILE A 113 -5.39 9.44 26.32
CA ILE A 113 -5.34 10.01 27.67
C ILE A 113 -5.10 8.92 28.72
N ALA A 114 -5.70 7.74 28.57
CA ALA A 114 -5.49 6.62 29.48
C ALA A 114 -4.02 6.17 29.59
N GLU A 115 -3.19 6.43 28.59
CA GLU A 115 -1.76 6.10 28.61
C GLU A 115 -1.00 6.86 29.71
N VAL A 116 -1.39 8.11 29.99
CA VAL A 116 -0.71 9.00 30.94
C VAL A 116 -1.38 9.08 32.31
N LEU A 117 -2.58 8.50 32.48
CA LEU A 117 -3.26 8.47 33.77
C LEU A 117 -2.55 7.54 34.77
N SER A 118 -2.47 8.00 36.02
CA SER A 118 -2.08 7.18 37.16
C SER A 118 -3.18 6.19 37.56
N GLU A 119 -2.84 5.13 38.29
CA GLU A 119 -3.81 4.15 38.82
C GLU A 119 -4.93 4.83 39.62
N ALA A 120 -4.59 5.83 40.46
CA ALA A 120 -5.59 6.59 41.22
C ALA A 120 -6.57 7.34 40.31
N GLN A 121 -6.07 8.05 39.28
CA GLN A 121 -6.93 8.77 38.34
C GLN A 121 -7.78 7.83 37.49
N ILE A 122 -7.28 6.64 37.16
CA ILE A 122 -8.05 5.61 36.45
C ILE A 122 -9.25 5.21 37.32
N GLU A 123 -9.01 4.81 38.57
CA GLU A 123 -10.06 4.36 39.48
C GLU A 123 -11.07 5.47 39.82
N GLU A 124 -10.61 6.71 40.03
CA GLU A 124 -11.45 7.83 40.47
C GLU A 124 -12.19 8.54 39.35
N HIS A 125 -11.67 8.55 38.12
CA HIS A 125 -12.23 9.34 37.01
C HIS A 125 -12.55 8.52 35.77
N TYR A 126 -11.62 7.68 35.30
CA TYR A 126 -11.81 6.92 34.07
C TYR A 126 -12.87 5.82 34.21
N ILE A 127 -12.80 5.04 35.28
CA ILE A 127 -13.74 3.93 35.52
C ILE A 127 -15.18 4.45 35.68
N PRO A 128 -15.46 5.53 36.44
CA PRO A 128 -16.79 6.13 36.47
C PRO A 128 -17.31 6.62 35.11
N LEU A 129 -16.46 7.23 34.28
CA LEU A 129 -16.81 7.59 32.89
C LEU A 129 -17.19 6.35 32.09
N LEU A 130 -16.37 5.30 32.17
CA LEU A 130 -16.63 4.07 31.44
C LEU A 130 -17.95 3.41 31.87
N LYS A 131 -18.29 3.46 33.16
CA LYS A 131 -19.58 3.00 33.70
C LYS A 131 -20.76 3.80 33.14
N ARG A 132 -20.64 5.12 33.07
CA ARG A 132 -21.70 5.97 32.50
C ARG A 132 -21.91 5.72 31.02
N LEU A 133 -20.84 5.59 30.23
CA LEU A 133 -20.95 5.31 28.80
C LEU A 133 -21.52 3.91 28.54
N SER A 134 -20.98 2.87 29.19
CA SER A 134 -21.42 1.48 28.98
C SER A 134 -22.82 1.17 29.51
N GLY A 135 -23.28 1.92 30.53
CA GLY A 135 -24.63 1.80 31.09
C GLY A 135 -25.62 2.85 30.58
N GLY A 136 -25.23 3.69 29.60
CA GLY A 136 -26.07 4.78 29.11
C GLY A 136 -27.33 4.30 28.38
N ASP A 137 -28.40 5.09 28.44
CA ASP A 137 -29.70 4.75 27.81
C ASP A 137 -29.59 4.62 26.28
N TRP A 138 -28.78 5.48 25.66
CA TRP A 138 -28.57 5.51 24.22
C TRP A 138 -27.48 4.53 23.77
N PHE A 139 -27.73 3.85 22.65
CA PHE A 139 -26.77 2.87 22.13
C PHE A 139 -25.46 3.52 21.66
N THR A 140 -25.45 4.81 21.35
CA THR A 140 -24.28 5.56 20.86
C THR A 140 -23.16 5.58 21.90
N SER A 141 -23.48 5.93 23.16
CA SER A 141 -22.51 5.92 24.26
C SER A 141 -22.02 4.51 24.59
N ARG A 142 -22.93 3.52 24.61
CA ARG A 142 -22.57 2.11 24.83
C ARG A 142 -21.64 1.59 23.74
N THR A 143 -21.87 1.99 22.49
CA THR A 143 -21.02 1.66 21.33
C THR A 143 -19.62 2.23 21.49
N SER A 144 -19.47 3.50 21.89
CA SER A 144 -18.14 4.11 22.12
C SER A 144 -17.38 3.42 23.24
N SER A 145 -18.11 3.03 24.29
CA SER A 145 -17.51 2.45 25.50
C SER A 145 -16.71 1.17 25.25
N THR A 146 -17.05 0.37 24.23
CA THR A 146 -16.41 -0.94 23.99
C THR A 146 -14.91 -0.82 23.75
N SER A 147 -14.47 0.25 23.07
CA SER A 147 -13.06 0.49 22.75
C SER A 147 -12.21 0.94 23.93
N LEU A 148 -12.83 1.37 25.03
CA LEU A 148 -12.17 2.00 26.17
C LEU A 148 -11.65 0.99 27.21
N PHE A 149 -12.17 -0.24 27.20
CA PHE A 149 -11.83 -1.26 28.21
C PHE A 149 -10.37 -1.69 28.16
N SER A 150 -9.84 -1.92 26.95
CA SER A 150 -8.50 -2.46 26.73
C SER A 150 -7.41 -1.56 27.33
N ALA A 151 -7.56 -0.23 27.18
CA ALA A 151 -6.56 0.77 27.54
C ALA A 151 -6.23 0.83 29.05
N VAL A 152 -7.19 0.48 29.91
CA VAL A 152 -7.06 0.61 31.37
C VAL A 152 -7.05 -0.72 32.12
N TYR A 153 -7.38 -1.83 31.46
CA TYR A 153 -7.55 -3.12 32.13
C TYR A 153 -6.31 -3.54 32.95
N THR A 154 -5.13 -3.54 32.33
CA THR A 154 -3.88 -3.95 32.99
C THR A 154 -3.39 -2.96 34.05
N LYS A 155 -3.88 -1.72 34.02
CA LYS A 155 -3.55 -0.65 34.98
C LYS A 155 -4.52 -0.57 36.16
N SER A 156 -5.62 -1.32 36.11
CA SER A 156 -6.69 -1.30 37.13
C SER A 156 -6.43 -2.33 38.23
N LYS A 157 -7.02 -2.10 39.41
CA LYS A 157 -6.94 -3.06 40.53
C LYS A 157 -7.66 -4.38 40.20
N PRO A 158 -7.29 -5.51 40.84
CA PRO A 158 -7.92 -6.81 40.56
C PRO A 158 -9.46 -6.84 40.69
N ALA A 159 -10.01 -6.10 41.68
CA ALA A 159 -11.47 -5.99 41.85
C ALA A 159 -12.12 -5.22 40.69
N THR A 160 -11.47 -4.14 40.24
CA THR A 160 -11.90 -3.33 39.09
C THR A 160 -11.77 -4.12 37.79
N GLN A 161 -10.72 -4.93 37.62
CA GLN A 161 -10.59 -5.83 36.47
C GLN A 161 -11.76 -6.82 36.37
N ASP A 162 -12.21 -7.39 37.48
CA ASP A 162 -13.38 -8.26 37.50
C ASP A 162 -14.67 -7.53 37.12
N GLU A 163 -14.84 -6.31 37.60
CA GLU A 163 -15.96 -5.44 37.21
C GLU A 163 -15.92 -5.10 35.71
N LEU A 164 -14.75 -4.76 35.17
CA LEU A 164 -14.57 -4.46 33.74
C LEU A 164 -14.94 -5.64 32.86
N ARG A 165 -14.57 -6.88 33.23
CA ARG A 165 -14.97 -8.09 32.49
C ARG A 165 -16.49 -8.29 32.49
N LYS A 166 -17.15 -8.04 33.63
CA LYS A 166 -18.62 -8.13 33.74
C LYS A 166 -19.33 -7.07 32.91
N MET A 167 -18.83 -5.83 32.92
CA MET A 167 -19.35 -4.74 32.10
C MET A 167 -19.18 -5.01 30.60
N PHE A 168 -17.99 -5.47 30.17
CA PHE A 168 -17.77 -5.83 28.77
C PHE A 168 -18.64 -7.02 28.33
N SER A 169 -18.82 -8.00 29.22
CA SER A 169 -19.78 -9.09 29.02
C SER A 169 -21.19 -8.56 28.78
N ALA A 170 -21.67 -7.59 29.57
CA ALA A 170 -22.98 -6.98 29.34
C ALA A 170 -23.12 -6.36 27.94
N LEU A 171 -22.09 -5.67 27.44
CA LEU A 171 -22.07 -5.09 26.09
C LEU A 171 -22.10 -6.16 24.98
N CYS A 172 -21.41 -7.29 25.16
CA CYS A 172 -21.51 -8.44 24.25
C CYS A 172 -22.91 -9.08 24.24
N ASN A 173 -23.68 -8.86 25.31
CA ASN A 173 -25.03 -9.37 25.50
C ASN A 173 -26.13 -8.31 25.23
N ASP A 174 -25.78 -7.11 24.75
CA ASP A 174 -26.73 -6.00 24.55
C ASP A 174 -27.83 -6.34 23.54
N ASP A 175 -29.04 -5.86 23.79
CA ASP A 175 -30.18 -6.08 22.88
C ASP A 175 -29.98 -5.37 21.53
N THR A 176 -29.20 -4.30 21.50
CA THR A 176 -28.94 -3.47 20.32
C THR A 176 -27.80 -4.04 19.47
N PRO A 177 -28.04 -4.42 18.20
CA PRO A 177 -27.00 -4.98 17.34
C PRO A 177 -25.77 -4.09 17.15
N MET A 178 -25.94 -2.77 17.13
CA MET A 178 -24.84 -1.82 16.97
C MET A 178 -23.82 -1.92 18.11
N VAL A 179 -24.29 -2.15 19.35
CA VAL A 179 -23.44 -2.32 20.53
C VAL A 179 -22.73 -3.67 20.47
N ARG A 180 -23.45 -4.76 20.14
CA ARG A 180 -22.84 -6.08 19.98
C ARG A 180 -21.79 -6.11 18.86
N ARG A 181 -22.04 -5.39 17.76
CA ARG A 181 -21.09 -5.22 16.66
C ARG A 181 -19.82 -4.51 17.12
N ALA A 182 -19.95 -3.45 17.92
CA ALA A 182 -18.79 -2.75 18.49
C ALA A 182 -18.04 -3.63 19.50
N ALA A 183 -18.75 -4.38 20.33
CA ALA A 183 -18.16 -5.35 21.25
C ALA A 183 -17.38 -6.45 20.49
N ALA A 184 -17.93 -6.97 19.38
CA ALA A 184 -17.25 -7.93 18.50
C ALA A 184 -16.05 -7.34 17.73
N ARG A 185 -15.95 -6.02 17.59
CA ARG A 185 -14.73 -5.37 17.05
C ARG A 185 -13.63 -5.32 18.11
N ASP A 186 -14.01 -5.04 19.35
CA ASP A 186 -13.09 -4.70 20.43
C ASP A 186 -12.79 -5.87 21.38
N LEU A 187 -13.44 -7.03 21.21
CA LEU A 187 -13.24 -8.23 22.02
C LEU A 187 -11.82 -8.78 21.88
N GLY A 188 -11.29 -8.92 20.66
CA GLY A 188 -9.92 -9.36 20.41
C GLY A 188 -8.87 -8.44 21.04
N PRO A 189 -8.90 -7.11 20.79
CA PRO A 189 -8.05 -6.14 21.49
C PRO A 189 -8.16 -6.18 23.02
N PHE A 190 -9.35 -6.44 23.56
CA PHE A 190 -9.53 -6.61 25.00
C PHE A 190 -8.90 -7.92 25.49
N ALA A 191 -9.17 -9.05 24.80
CA ALA A 191 -8.67 -10.39 25.13
C ALA A 191 -7.14 -10.45 25.25
N LYS A 192 -6.41 -9.69 24.42
CA LYS A 192 -4.92 -9.62 24.46
C LYS A 192 -4.35 -9.11 25.79
N ASN A 193 -5.17 -8.48 26.63
CA ASN A 193 -4.76 -7.98 27.94
C ASN A 193 -5.12 -8.92 29.10
N LEU A 194 -5.76 -10.06 28.81
CA LEU A 194 -6.20 -11.02 29.82
C LEU A 194 -5.22 -12.19 29.93
N SER A 195 -5.18 -12.83 31.10
CA SER A 195 -4.45 -14.08 31.26
C SER A 195 -5.14 -15.20 30.50
N LYS A 196 -4.38 -16.23 30.15
CA LYS A 196 -4.86 -17.43 29.46
C LYS A 196 -6.08 -18.06 30.15
N GLU A 197 -6.07 -18.13 31.49
CA GLU A 197 -7.16 -18.70 32.28
C GLU A 197 -8.45 -17.89 32.11
N LEU A 198 -8.35 -16.56 32.12
CA LEU A 198 -9.48 -15.65 31.93
C LEU A 198 -9.97 -15.64 30.48
N ILE A 199 -9.08 -15.82 29.50
CA ILE A 199 -9.48 -16.00 28.10
C ILE A 199 -10.38 -17.23 27.98
N VAL A 200 -9.99 -18.34 28.59
CA VAL A 200 -10.77 -19.59 28.55
C VAL A 200 -12.09 -19.45 29.31
N SER A 201 -12.08 -18.87 30.52
CA SER A 201 -13.27 -18.80 31.37
C SER A 201 -14.27 -17.72 30.95
N ASP A 202 -13.79 -16.55 30.50
CA ASP A 202 -14.62 -15.35 30.32
C ASP A 202 -14.76 -14.95 28.84
N ILE A 203 -13.67 -14.96 28.07
CA ILE A 203 -13.67 -14.45 26.68
C ILE A 203 -14.26 -15.46 25.69
N ILE A 204 -13.85 -16.73 25.73
CA ILE A 204 -14.31 -17.76 24.79
C ILE A 204 -15.85 -17.90 24.80
N PRO A 205 -16.55 -17.89 25.96
CA PRO A 205 -18.01 -17.88 25.98
C PRO A 205 -18.64 -16.66 25.28
N LEU A 206 -18.08 -15.46 25.47
CA LEU A 206 -18.56 -14.23 24.82
C LEU A 206 -18.33 -14.27 23.31
N TYR A 207 -17.13 -14.68 22.90
CA TYR A 207 -16.79 -14.91 21.50
C TYR A 207 -17.77 -15.89 20.86
N ARG A 208 -18.05 -17.03 21.50
CA ARG A 208 -18.98 -18.04 20.97
C ARG A 208 -20.37 -17.45 20.75
N LYS A 209 -20.88 -16.68 21.71
CA LYS A 209 -22.16 -15.97 21.56
C LYS A 209 -22.16 -15.07 20.33
N LEU A 210 -21.19 -14.17 20.22
CA LEU A 210 -21.08 -13.21 19.11
C LEU A 210 -20.83 -13.90 17.75
N SER A 211 -20.07 -14.99 17.72
CA SER A 211 -19.83 -15.78 16.50
C SER A 211 -21.07 -16.52 16.00
N SER A 212 -22.10 -16.63 16.85
CA SER A 212 -23.40 -17.22 16.53
C SER A 212 -24.54 -16.19 16.48
N ASP A 213 -24.20 -14.90 16.45
CA ASP A 213 -25.16 -13.79 16.43
C ASP A 213 -26.10 -13.87 15.22
N ASP A 214 -27.32 -13.36 15.35
CA ASP A 214 -28.29 -13.33 14.26
C ASP A 214 -27.85 -12.38 13.13
N GLN A 215 -27.08 -11.34 13.45
CA GLN A 215 -26.59 -10.35 12.49
C GLN A 215 -25.22 -10.77 11.92
N ASP A 216 -25.14 -10.91 10.60
CA ASP A 216 -23.87 -11.24 9.95
C ASP A 216 -22.81 -10.16 10.14
N SER A 217 -23.24 -8.90 10.26
CA SER A 217 -22.39 -7.74 10.56
C SER A 217 -21.65 -7.82 11.90
N VAL A 218 -22.18 -8.60 12.85
CA VAL A 218 -21.52 -8.95 14.12
C VAL A 218 -20.59 -10.15 13.89
N ARG A 219 -21.13 -11.25 13.34
CA ARG A 219 -20.37 -12.50 13.14
C ARG A 219 -19.09 -12.31 12.34
N LEU A 220 -19.10 -11.48 11.30
CA LEU A 220 -17.94 -11.27 10.43
C LEU A 220 -16.75 -10.64 11.15
N LEU A 221 -17.00 -9.82 12.19
CA LEU A 221 -15.93 -9.19 12.99
C LEU A 221 -15.24 -10.20 13.91
N THR A 222 -15.98 -11.24 14.35
CA THR A 222 -15.45 -12.25 15.27
C THR A 222 -14.34 -13.12 14.68
N VAL A 223 -14.11 -13.10 13.37
CA VAL A 223 -12.98 -13.81 12.76
C VAL A 223 -11.64 -13.24 13.25
N GLN A 224 -11.55 -11.93 13.48
CA GLN A 224 -10.35 -11.31 14.05
C GLN A 224 -10.20 -11.63 15.54
N ASP A 225 -11.30 -11.67 16.29
CA ASP A 225 -11.30 -12.12 17.69
C ASP A 225 -10.78 -13.55 17.82
N LEU A 226 -11.24 -14.44 16.92
CA LEU A 226 -10.82 -15.83 16.88
C LEU A 226 -9.29 -15.95 16.73
N ILE A 227 -8.68 -15.11 15.88
CA ILE A 227 -7.21 -15.06 15.70
C ILE A 227 -6.54 -14.55 16.98
N ALA A 228 -7.03 -13.45 17.55
CA ALA A 228 -6.46 -12.86 18.76
C ALA A 228 -6.53 -13.82 19.97
N ILE A 229 -7.62 -14.58 20.11
CA ILE A 229 -7.77 -15.60 21.14
C ILE A 229 -6.79 -16.74 20.87
N ALA A 230 -6.67 -17.20 19.61
CA ALA A 230 -5.80 -18.32 19.26
C ALA A 230 -4.30 -17.99 19.48
N GLU A 231 -3.88 -16.73 19.30
CA GLU A 231 -2.52 -16.26 19.63
C GLU A 231 -2.16 -16.44 21.11
N SER A 232 -3.15 -16.61 22.00
CA SER A 232 -2.96 -16.77 23.45
C SER A 232 -3.09 -18.23 23.93
N LEU A 233 -3.38 -19.16 23.02
CA LEU A 233 -3.59 -20.58 23.31
C LEU A 233 -2.51 -21.43 22.63
N ASP A 234 -2.25 -22.61 23.19
CA ASP A 234 -1.45 -23.62 22.47
C ASP A 234 -2.31 -24.39 21.45
N HIS A 235 -1.66 -25.24 20.64
CA HIS A 235 -2.33 -25.95 19.56
C HIS A 235 -3.43 -26.91 20.06
N ASP A 236 -3.22 -27.58 21.19
CA ASP A 236 -4.18 -28.54 21.76
C ASP A 236 -5.41 -27.81 22.30
N GLU A 237 -5.20 -26.67 22.94
CA GLU A 237 -6.30 -25.82 23.41
C GLU A 237 -7.05 -25.14 22.27
N SER A 238 -6.36 -24.62 21.25
CA SER A 238 -6.99 -24.08 20.05
C SER A 238 -7.84 -25.14 19.36
N LYS A 239 -7.35 -26.38 19.27
CA LYS A 239 -8.12 -27.52 18.78
C LYS A 239 -9.36 -27.78 19.64
N ASN A 240 -9.23 -27.79 20.96
CA ASN A 240 -10.35 -28.11 21.86
C ASN A 240 -11.40 -26.99 21.94
N TYR A 241 -10.98 -25.73 21.96
CA TYR A 241 -11.86 -24.59 22.21
C TYR A 241 -12.32 -23.89 20.93
N LEU A 242 -11.48 -23.78 19.90
CA LEU A 242 -11.68 -22.88 18.76
C LEU A 242 -12.05 -23.61 17.46
N LEU A 243 -11.62 -24.87 17.28
CA LEU A 243 -11.91 -25.64 16.06
C LEU A 243 -13.41 -25.71 15.70
N PRO A 244 -14.35 -25.91 16.66
CA PRO A 244 -15.78 -25.87 16.33
C PRO A 244 -16.23 -24.53 15.72
N SER A 245 -15.67 -23.42 16.20
CA SER A 245 -15.97 -22.09 15.69
C SER A 245 -15.35 -21.83 14.32
N ILE A 246 -14.12 -22.32 14.08
CA ILE A 246 -13.50 -22.31 12.74
C ILE A 246 -14.39 -23.04 11.74
N ARG A 247 -14.85 -24.26 12.07
CA ARG A 247 -15.76 -25.04 11.21
C ARG A 247 -17.05 -24.28 10.90
N SER A 248 -17.66 -23.68 11.92
CA SER A 248 -18.89 -22.91 11.76
C SER A 248 -18.69 -21.69 10.86
N ALA A 249 -17.58 -20.97 11.00
CA ALA A 249 -17.31 -19.77 10.23
C ALA A 249 -17.01 -20.07 8.75
N VAL A 250 -16.32 -21.18 8.46
CA VAL A 250 -16.09 -21.68 7.08
C VAL A 250 -17.41 -22.01 6.38
N GLN A 251 -18.40 -22.51 7.12
CA GLN A 251 -19.70 -22.95 6.60
C GLN A 251 -20.82 -21.92 6.86
N ASP A 252 -20.48 -20.67 7.21
CA ASP A 252 -21.48 -19.67 7.54
C ASP A 252 -22.39 -19.38 6.33
N LYS A 253 -23.66 -19.11 6.61
CA LYS A 253 -24.66 -18.79 5.58
C LYS A 253 -24.31 -17.49 4.85
N SER A 254 -23.76 -16.50 5.54
CA SER A 254 -23.31 -15.24 4.96
C SER A 254 -21.96 -15.41 4.30
N TRP A 255 -21.88 -15.09 3.01
CA TRP A 255 -20.62 -15.09 2.27
C TRP A 255 -19.63 -14.08 2.84
N ARG A 256 -20.08 -13.03 3.53
CA ARG A 256 -19.20 -12.04 4.16
C ARG A 256 -18.39 -12.65 5.30
N VAL A 257 -18.98 -13.56 6.06
CA VAL A 257 -18.27 -14.29 7.11
C VAL A 257 -17.27 -15.27 6.47
N ARG A 258 -17.72 -16.04 5.47
CA ARG A 258 -16.83 -16.96 4.73
C ARG A 258 -15.68 -16.22 4.03
N TYR A 259 -15.93 -15.02 3.52
CA TYR A 259 -14.92 -14.12 2.96
C TYR A 259 -13.88 -13.74 4.02
N MET A 260 -14.31 -13.30 5.21
CA MET A 260 -13.37 -12.95 6.29
C MET A 260 -12.50 -14.13 6.71
N VAL A 261 -13.08 -15.33 6.77
CA VAL A 261 -12.34 -16.57 7.04
C VAL A 261 -11.37 -16.90 5.91
N ALA A 262 -11.80 -16.79 4.65
CA ALA A 262 -10.94 -17.02 3.50
C ALA A 262 -9.78 -16.03 3.43
N ASP A 263 -9.99 -14.76 3.77
CA ASP A 263 -8.97 -13.71 3.78
C ASP A 263 -7.90 -13.90 4.87
N HIS A 264 -8.28 -14.57 5.97
CA HIS A 264 -7.40 -14.83 7.11
C HIS A 264 -7.06 -16.32 7.30
N PHE A 265 -7.32 -17.16 6.29
CA PHE A 265 -7.32 -18.61 6.46
C PHE A 265 -5.97 -19.17 6.93
N VAL A 266 -4.86 -18.63 6.43
CA VAL A 266 -3.52 -19.08 6.82
C VAL A 266 -3.24 -18.80 8.29
N LYS A 267 -3.66 -17.64 8.81
CA LYS A 267 -3.48 -17.31 10.24
C LYS A 267 -4.28 -18.25 11.14
N LEU A 268 -5.50 -18.58 10.74
CA LEU A 268 -6.35 -19.55 11.45
C LEU A 268 -5.79 -20.97 11.36
N ALA A 269 -5.24 -21.37 10.21
CA ALA A 269 -4.63 -22.68 10.05
C ALA A 269 -3.35 -22.83 10.88
N SER A 270 -2.54 -21.77 10.97
CA SER A 270 -1.32 -21.77 11.76
C SER A 270 -1.56 -21.74 13.28
N SER A 271 -2.79 -21.47 13.74
CA SER A 271 -3.10 -21.45 15.18
C SER A 271 -3.57 -22.78 15.75
N VAL A 272 -3.72 -23.80 14.88
CA VAL A 272 -4.05 -25.18 15.26
C VAL A 272 -2.90 -26.13 14.95
N GLY A 273 -2.94 -27.34 15.51
CA GLY A 273 -1.93 -28.37 15.25
C GLY A 273 -1.91 -28.87 13.79
N GLU A 274 -0.75 -29.35 13.33
CA GLU A 274 -0.55 -29.90 11.98
C GLU A 274 -1.50 -31.06 11.66
N ASP A 275 -1.91 -31.84 12.67
CA ASP A 275 -2.90 -32.89 12.56
C ASP A 275 -4.27 -32.34 12.12
N VAL A 276 -4.71 -31.25 12.75
CA VAL A 276 -5.97 -30.58 12.40
C VAL A 276 -5.89 -29.95 11.02
N VAL A 277 -4.74 -29.36 10.66
CA VAL A 277 -4.52 -28.79 9.33
C VAL A 277 -4.73 -29.88 8.27
N ARG A 278 -4.04 -31.01 8.43
CA ARG A 278 -4.08 -32.14 7.48
C ARG A 278 -5.46 -32.79 7.40
N ASP A 279 -6.08 -33.09 8.54
CA ASP A 279 -7.28 -33.94 8.59
C ASP A 279 -8.56 -33.16 8.29
N GLU A 280 -8.58 -31.84 8.54
CA GLU A 280 -9.80 -31.04 8.45
C GLU A 280 -9.64 -29.78 7.60
N LEU A 281 -8.61 -28.97 7.86
CA LEU A 281 -8.54 -27.64 7.26
C LEU A 281 -8.21 -27.68 5.77
N VAL A 282 -7.57 -28.75 5.27
CA VAL A 282 -7.40 -28.97 3.83
C VAL A 282 -8.74 -28.95 3.10
N MET A 283 -9.73 -29.69 3.60
CA MET A 283 -11.05 -29.76 2.95
C MET A 283 -11.86 -28.49 3.18
N ALA A 284 -11.72 -27.84 4.34
CA ALA A 284 -12.29 -26.53 4.59
C ALA A 284 -11.77 -25.48 3.60
N PHE A 285 -10.47 -25.47 3.31
CA PHE A 285 -9.87 -24.56 2.34
C PHE A 285 -10.35 -24.87 0.92
N VAL A 286 -10.38 -26.14 0.53
CA VAL A 286 -10.94 -26.57 -0.76
C VAL A 286 -12.39 -26.09 -0.93
N HIS A 287 -13.20 -26.10 0.14
CA HIS A 287 -14.56 -25.58 0.10
C HIS A 287 -14.60 -24.07 -0.19
N LEU A 288 -13.75 -23.27 0.46
CA LEU A 288 -13.66 -21.82 0.22
C LEU A 288 -13.13 -21.49 -1.18
N LEU A 289 -12.17 -22.26 -1.70
CA LEU A 289 -11.70 -22.10 -3.08
C LEU A 289 -12.77 -22.45 -4.13
N LYS A 290 -13.80 -23.20 -3.74
CA LYS A 290 -14.95 -23.59 -4.57
C LYS A 290 -16.24 -22.92 -4.14
N ASP A 291 -16.15 -21.82 -3.39
CA ASP A 291 -17.33 -21.07 -2.95
C ASP A 291 -18.14 -20.58 -4.15
N ASN A 292 -19.46 -20.41 -3.97
CA ASN A 292 -20.31 -19.89 -5.02
C ASN A 292 -20.01 -18.40 -5.31
N GLU A 293 -19.60 -17.63 -4.29
CA GLU A 293 -19.31 -16.20 -4.43
C GLU A 293 -17.87 -15.96 -4.87
N ALA A 294 -17.71 -15.10 -5.89
CA ALA A 294 -16.39 -14.82 -6.47
C ALA A 294 -15.46 -14.11 -5.49
N GLU A 295 -16.01 -13.28 -4.59
CA GLU A 295 -15.27 -12.56 -3.55
C GLU A 295 -14.59 -13.53 -2.60
N VAL A 296 -15.29 -14.59 -2.18
CA VAL A 296 -14.72 -15.62 -1.29
C VAL A 296 -13.62 -16.40 -2.00
N ARG A 297 -13.85 -16.80 -3.26
CA ARG A 297 -12.82 -17.48 -4.06
C ARG A 297 -11.60 -16.58 -4.32
N THR A 298 -11.81 -15.28 -4.49
CA THR A 298 -10.73 -14.28 -4.67
C THR A 298 -9.87 -14.19 -3.40
N ALA A 299 -10.48 -14.06 -2.23
CA ALA A 299 -9.78 -14.07 -0.94
C ALA A 299 -9.02 -15.39 -0.72
N GLY A 300 -9.68 -16.53 -0.99
CA GLY A 300 -9.08 -17.84 -0.89
C GLY A 300 -7.89 -18.03 -1.83
N ALA A 301 -7.98 -17.58 -3.09
CA ALA A 301 -6.87 -17.59 -4.04
C ALA A 301 -5.66 -16.82 -3.51
N GLY A 302 -5.90 -15.69 -2.82
CA GLY A 302 -4.92 -14.90 -2.09
C GLY A 302 -4.09 -15.70 -1.07
N GLN A 303 -4.70 -16.72 -0.44
CA GLN A 303 -4.09 -17.50 0.64
C GLN A 303 -3.38 -18.78 0.17
N ILE A 304 -3.52 -19.18 -1.11
CA ILE A 304 -3.04 -20.48 -1.60
C ILE A 304 -1.57 -20.75 -1.27
N PRO A 305 -0.60 -19.84 -1.56
CA PRO A 305 0.81 -20.13 -1.28
C PRO A 305 1.11 -20.23 0.21
N GLY A 306 0.40 -19.44 1.03
CA GLY A 306 0.57 -19.47 2.48
C GLY A 306 0.05 -20.78 3.07
N PHE A 307 -1.13 -21.25 2.64
CA PHE A 307 -1.69 -22.50 3.12
C PHE A 307 -0.92 -23.72 2.58
N ALA A 308 -0.43 -23.65 1.34
CA ALA A 308 0.39 -24.71 0.75
C ALA A 308 1.69 -24.97 1.52
N LYS A 309 2.23 -23.98 2.25
CA LYS A 309 3.40 -24.15 3.13
C LYS A 309 3.10 -24.97 4.39
N LEU A 310 1.83 -25.12 4.77
CA LEU A 310 1.41 -25.83 5.98
C LEU A 310 1.09 -27.31 5.72
N VAL A 311 1.22 -27.77 4.47
CA VAL A 311 0.85 -29.13 4.07
C VAL A 311 1.93 -29.77 3.22
N ASP A 312 1.95 -31.10 3.23
CA ASP A 312 2.89 -31.89 2.42
C ASP A 312 2.62 -31.73 0.92
N GLN A 313 3.67 -31.87 0.11
CA GLN A 313 3.61 -31.72 -1.34
C GLN A 313 2.53 -32.60 -2.00
N ASP A 314 2.35 -33.84 -1.51
CA ASP A 314 1.32 -34.76 -2.00
C ASP A 314 -0.10 -34.19 -1.82
N ILE A 315 -0.35 -33.46 -0.73
CA ILE A 315 -1.64 -32.82 -0.46
C ILE A 315 -1.83 -31.63 -1.41
N ILE A 316 -0.78 -30.84 -1.65
CA ILE A 316 -0.82 -29.75 -2.63
C ILE A 316 -1.25 -30.30 -3.99
N LEU A 317 -0.59 -31.36 -4.46
CA LEU A 317 -0.87 -32.00 -5.74
C LEU A 317 -2.28 -32.63 -5.79
N ALA A 318 -2.67 -33.37 -4.76
CA ALA A 318 -3.93 -34.12 -4.77
C ALA A 318 -5.17 -33.25 -4.49
N ARG A 319 -5.04 -32.17 -3.72
CA ARG A 319 -6.18 -31.38 -3.22
C ARG A 319 -6.19 -29.93 -3.69
N LEU A 320 -5.05 -29.25 -3.68
CA LEU A 320 -5.00 -27.82 -4.02
C LEU A 320 -4.86 -27.59 -5.53
N MET A 321 -4.05 -28.38 -6.23
CA MET A 321 -3.82 -28.22 -7.67
C MET A 321 -5.09 -28.34 -8.53
N PRO A 322 -6.05 -29.24 -8.23
CA PRO A 322 -7.35 -29.23 -8.91
C PRO A 322 -8.08 -27.89 -8.75
N CYS A 323 -8.11 -27.32 -7.54
CA CYS A 323 -8.71 -26.00 -7.31
C CYS A 323 -7.97 -24.89 -8.05
N VAL A 324 -6.64 -24.91 -8.05
CA VAL A 324 -5.81 -23.94 -8.81
C VAL A 324 -6.14 -23.98 -10.30
N ARG A 325 -6.37 -25.17 -10.86
CA ARG A 325 -6.79 -25.36 -12.26
C ARG A 325 -8.19 -24.79 -12.52
N ASP A 326 -9.13 -25.04 -11.62
CA ASP A 326 -10.50 -24.52 -11.68
C ASP A 326 -10.49 -22.97 -11.63
N LEU A 327 -9.73 -22.39 -10.68
CA LEU A 327 -9.58 -20.95 -10.50
C LEU A 327 -8.89 -20.27 -11.70
N ALA A 328 -7.94 -20.94 -12.36
CA ALA A 328 -7.34 -20.44 -13.60
C ALA A 328 -8.33 -20.42 -14.78
N GLY A 329 -9.49 -21.05 -14.65
CA GLY A 329 -10.60 -21.00 -15.59
C GLY A 329 -11.86 -20.34 -15.03
N ASP A 330 -11.76 -19.61 -13.92
CA ASP A 330 -12.91 -19.02 -13.27
C ASP A 330 -13.61 -18.00 -14.17
N ASN A 331 -14.94 -17.90 -14.07
CA ASN A 331 -15.71 -16.91 -14.82
C ASN A 331 -15.39 -15.46 -14.39
N SER A 332 -15.02 -15.25 -13.13
CA SER A 332 -14.66 -13.94 -12.59
C SER A 332 -13.21 -13.58 -12.89
N GLN A 333 -13.01 -12.45 -13.58
CA GLN A 333 -11.67 -11.89 -13.82
C GLN A 333 -10.92 -11.56 -12.53
N HIS A 334 -11.63 -11.23 -11.44
CA HIS A 334 -11.02 -10.91 -10.15
C HIS A 334 -10.40 -12.15 -9.50
N VAL A 335 -11.07 -13.30 -9.62
CA VAL A 335 -10.54 -14.59 -9.15
C VAL A 335 -9.30 -14.98 -9.95
N ARG A 336 -9.37 -14.89 -11.29
CA ARG A 336 -8.22 -15.20 -12.15
C ARG A 336 -7.05 -14.25 -11.89
N ALA A 337 -7.31 -12.97 -11.65
CA ALA A 337 -6.29 -11.97 -11.34
C ALA A 337 -5.64 -12.23 -9.98
N ALA A 338 -6.43 -12.56 -8.95
CA ALA A 338 -5.92 -12.93 -7.64
C ALA A 338 -5.07 -14.20 -7.71
N LEU A 339 -5.52 -15.23 -8.44
CA LEU A 339 -4.70 -16.42 -8.68
C LEU A 339 -3.40 -16.07 -9.41
N GLY A 340 -3.47 -15.25 -10.47
CA GLY A 340 -2.29 -14.87 -11.23
C GLY A 340 -1.22 -14.14 -10.41
N MET A 341 -1.63 -13.41 -9.38
CA MET A 341 -0.71 -12.77 -8.44
C MET A 341 -0.01 -13.76 -7.50
N GLN A 342 -0.65 -14.90 -7.21
CA GLN A 342 -0.21 -15.85 -6.17
C GLN A 342 0.41 -17.14 -6.70
N ILE A 343 0.04 -17.56 -7.92
CA ILE A 343 0.34 -18.91 -8.45
C ILE A 343 1.83 -19.24 -8.49
N SER A 344 2.73 -18.26 -8.65
CA SER A 344 4.19 -18.47 -8.61
C SER A 344 4.71 -18.91 -7.26
N GLY A 345 4.00 -18.57 -6.17
CA GLY A 345 4.37 -18.99 -4.81
C GLY A 345 4.31 -20.50 -4.58
N LEU A 346 3.66 -21.26 -5.48
CA LEU A 346 3.63 -22.72 -5.43
C LEU A 346 4.87 -23.37 -6.06
N ALA A 347 5.58 -22.69 -6.96
CA ALA A 347 6.68 -23.30 -7.71
C ALA A 347 7.84 -23.81 -6.80
N PRO A 348 8.29 -23.04 -5.78
CA PRO A 348 9.31 -23.54 -4.86
C PRO A 348 8.84 -24.72 -3.99
N LEU A 349 7.53 -24.85 -3.75
CA LEU A 349 6.94 -25.90 -2.90
C LEU A 349 6.76 -27.22 -3.68
N LEU A 350 6.50 -27.13 -4.98
CA LEU A 350 6.33 -28.28 -5.86
C LEU A 350 7.65 -28.80 -6.46
N GLY A 351 8.70 -27.98 -6.45
CA GLY A 351 9.94 -28.30 -7.15
C GLY A 351 9.79 -28.29 -8.67
N LYS A 352 10.90 -28.60 -9.36
CA LYS A 352 11.02 -28.41 -10.82
C LYS A 352 10.04 -29.25 -11.64
N GLU A 353 9.98 -30.57 -11.40
CA GLU A 353 9.19 -31.50 -12.22
C GLU A 353 7.69 -31.20 -12.15
N ALA A 354 7.12 -31.13 -10.94
CA ALA A 354 5.71 -30.84 -10.76
C ALA A 354 5.31 -29.41 -11.18
N THR A 355 6.23 -28.44 -11.06
CA THR A 355 6.01 -27.08 -11.61
C THR A 355 5.85 -27.12 -13.13
N ILE A 356 6.71 -27.86 -13.83
CA ILE A 356 6.64 -28.01 -15.29
C ILE A 356 5.36 -28.74 -15.69
N GLU A 357 5.02 -29.82 -15.00
CA GLU A 357 3.85 -30.64 -15.36
C GLU A 357 2.52 -29.93 -15.09
N HIS A 358 2.40 -29.24 -13.94
CA HIS A 358 1.10 -28.77 -13.46
C HIS A 358 0.94 -27.25 -13.48
N LEU A 359 1.98 -26.46 -13.19
CA LEU A 359 1.87 -25.00 -13.13
C LEU A 359 2.13 -24.33 -14.47
N LEU A 360 3.13 -24.76 -15.24
CA LEU A 360 3.49 -24.14 -16.51
C LEU A 360 2.30 -24.05 -17.50
N PRO A 361 1.45 -25.08 -17.67
CA PRO A 361 0.26 -24.96 -18.52
C PRO A 361 -0.72 -23.88 -18.05
N LEU A 362 -0.84 -23.68 -16.73
CA LEU A 362 -1.71 -22.66 -16.15
C LEU A 362 -1.12 -21.25 -16.31
N PHE A 363 0.20 -21.10 -16.17
CA PHE A 363 0.91 -19.87 -16.48
C PHE A 363 0.68 -19.43 -17.92
N LEU A 364 0.87 -20.34 -18.89
CA LEU A 364 0.65 -20.05 -20.30
C LEU A 364 -0.81 -19.70 -20.61
N LYS A 365 -1.76 -20.36 -19.93
CA LYS A 365 -3.19 -20.03 -20.05
C LYS A 365 -3.48 -18.60 -19.55
N LEU A 366 -2.99 -18.24 -18.36
CA LEU A 366 -3.24 -16.93 -17.74
C LEU A 366 -2.46 -15.79 -18.43
N LEU A 367 -1.30 -16.06 -19.03
CA LEU A 367 -0.61 -15.11 -19.91
C LEU A 367 -1.45 -14.73 -21.13
N LYS A 368 -2.35 -15.61 -21.57
CA LYS A 368 -3.26 -15.39 -22.71
C LYS A 368 -4.67 -15.02 -22.28
N ASP A 369 -4.86 -14.61 -21.02
CA ASP A 369 -6.17 -14.23 -20.51
C ASP A 369 -6.72 -13.01 -21.26
N GLU A 370 -8.04 -12.94 -21.42
CA GLU A 370 -8.70 -11.81 -22.05
C GLU A 370 -8.52 -10.50 -21.26
N PHE A 371 -8.45 -10.60 -19.92
CA PHE A 371 -8.36 -9.44 -19.04
C PHE A 371 -6.92 -9.00 -18.78
N PRO A 372 -6.57 -7.72 -19.04
CA PRO A 372 -5.19 -7.25 -18.91
C PRO A 372 -4.57 -7.42 -17.54
N ASP A 373 -5.32 -7.23 -16.45
CA ASP A 373 -4.75 -7.32 -15.10
C ASP A 373 -4.32 -8.75 -14.76
N VAL A 374 -4.98 -9.77 -15.31
CA VAL A 374 -4.54 -11.17 -15.16
C VAL A 374 -3.18 -11.36 -15.83
N ARG A 375 -3.03 -10.88 -17.07
CA ARG A 375 -1.77 -10.97 -17.82
C ARG A 375 -0.65 -10.22 -17.11
N LEU A 376 -0.92 -8.99 -16.65
CA LEU A 376 0.02 -8.15 -15.90
C LEU A 376 0.51 -8.83 -14.62
N ASN A 377 -0.40 -9.41 -13.84
CA ASN A 377 -0.05 -10.11 -12.61
C ASN A 377 0.90 -11.27 -12.89
N ILE A 378 0.66 -12.06 -13.95
CA ILE A 378 1.57 -13.14 -14.33
C ILE A 378 2.93 -12.61 -14.80
N ILE A 379 2.95 -11.57 -15.64
CA ILE A 379 4.20 -10.96 -16.14
C ILE A 379 5.09 -10.53 -14.98
N SER A 380 4.50 -9.90 -13.95
CA SER A 380 5.23 -9.44 -12.75
C SER A 380 5.90 -10.56 -11.94
N LYS A 381 5.53 -11.83 -12.20
CA LYS A 381 6.02 -13.01 -11.47
C LYS A 381 6.84 -13.97 -12.33
N LEU A 382 7.09 -13.65 -13.60
CA LEU A 382 7.83 -14.53 -14.51
C LEU A 382 9.25 -14.85 -14.03
N GLU A 383 9.91 -13.91 -13.35
CA GLU A 383 11.24 -14.12 -12.77
C GLU A 383 11.27 -15.29 -11.78
N GLN A 384 10.31 -15.33 -10.83
CA GLN A 384 10.23 -16.38 -9.81
C GLN A 384 10.00 -17.77 -10.41
N VAL A 385 9.20 -17.84 -11.47
CA VAL A 385 8.95 -19.11 -12.17
C VAL A 385 10.21 -19.55 -12.91
N ASN A 386 10.92 -18.60 -13.52
CA ASN A 386 12.12 -18.89 -14.28
C ASN A 386 13.25 -19.48 -13.41
N GLU A 387 13.38 -19.03 -12.16
CA GLU A 387 14.33 -19.61 -11.20
C GLU A 387 14.12 -21.12 -10.97
N VAL A 388 12.87 -21.60 -11.09
CA VAL A 388 12.51 -23.01 -10.84
C VAL A 388 12.60 -23.88 -12.10
N ILE A 389 12.08 -23.40 -13.24
CA ILE A 389 12.03 -24.20 -14.47
C ILE A 389 13.37 -24.21 -15.24
N GLY A 390 14.14 -23.12 -15.13
CA GLY A 390 15.37 -22.90 -15.87
C GLY A 390 15.16 -22.36 -17.30
N ILE A 391 16.27 -21.84 -17.84
CA ILE A 391 16.32 -21.04 -19.08
C ILE A 391 15.84 -21.81 -20.33
N ASP A 392 16.11 -23.11 -20.43
CA ASP A 392 15.79 -23.88 -21.64
C ASP A 392 14.28 -23.93 -21.91
N LEU A 393 13.49 -24.22 -20.87
CA LEU A 393 12.02 -24.28 -20.95
C LEU A 393 11.39 -22.89 -21.09
N LEU A 394 12.00 -21.86 -20.50
CA LEU A 394 11.61 -20.47 -20.72
C LEU A 394 11.66 -20.12 -22.20
N SER A 395 12.77 -20.45 -22.87
CA SER A 395 12.96 -20.14 -24.30
C SER A 395 11.96 -20.88 -25.21
N GLN A 396 11.65 -22.14 -24.89
CA GLN A 396 10.78 -22.97 -25.75
C GLN A 396 9.28 -22.70 -25.52
N SER A 397 8.88 -22.44 -24.27
CA SER A 397 7.45 -22.40 -23.90
C SER A 397 6.92 -20.99 -23.65
N LEU A 398 7.72 -20.12 -23.02
CA LEU A 398 7.27 -18.79 -22.60
C LEU A 398 7.59 -17.69 -23.63
N LEU A 399 8.68 -17.83 -24.39
CA LEU A 399 9.05 -16.85 -25.41
C LEU A 399 7.94 -16.56 -26.42
N PRO A 400 7.24 -17.57 -27.00
CA PRO A 400 6.15 -17.29 -27.94
C PRO A 400 5.04 -16.43 -27.31
N ALA A 401 4.73 -16.67 -26.02
CA ALA A 401 3.75 -15.88 -25.30
C ALA A 401 4.26 -14.46 -25.00
N ILE A 402 5.54 -14.29 -24.66
CA ILE A 402 6.16 -12.98 -24.42
C ILE A 402 6.12 -12.13 -25.71
N VAL A 403 6.44 -12.71 -26.86
CA VAL A 403 6.38 -12.03 -28.16
C VAL A 403 4.94 -11.64 -28.50
N GLU A 404 3.96 -12.50 -28.23
CA GLU A 404 2.54 -12.17 -28.40
C GLU A 404 2.12 -10.99 -27.49
N LEU A 405 2.57 -10.96 -26.24
CA LEU A 405 2.27 -9.89 -25.27
C LEU A 405 2.98 -8.56 -25.57
N ALA A 406 4.11 -8.62 -26.25
CA ALA A 406 4.83 -7.44 -26.69
C ALA A 406 4.05 -6.58 -27.70
N GLU A 407 3.08 -7.19 -28.38
CA GLU A 407 2.18 -6.55 -29.34
C GLU A 407 0.74 -6.43 -28.80
N ASP A 408 0.55 -6.61 -27.49
CA ASP A 408 -0.77 -6.58 -26.84
C ASP A 408 -1.50 -5.24 -27.09
N LYS A 409 -2.82 -5.31 -27.29
CA LYS A 409 -3.66 -4.11 -27.49
C LYS A 409 -3.56 -3.14 -26.32
N GLN A 410 -3.44 -3.66 -25.10
CA GLN A 410 -3.32 -2.86 -23.90
C GLN A 410 -1.86 -2.45 -23.67
N TRP A 411 -1.60 -1.13 -23.76
CA TRP A 411 -0.24 -0.60 -23.66
C TRP A 411 0.44 -0.94 -22.32
N ARG A 412 -0.30 -0.99 -21.20
CA ARG A 412 0.30 -1.39 -19.91
C ARG A 412 0.92 -2.79 -19.95
N VAL A 413 0.32 -3.72 -20.70
CA VAL A 413 0.87 -5.07 -20.89
C VAL A 413 2.16 -4.99 -21.71
N ARG A 414 2.15 -4.25 -22.83
CA ARG A 414 3.37 -4.01 -23.62
C ARG A 414 4.49 -3.40 -22.77
N GLN A 415 4.17 -2.40 -21.96
CA GLN A 415 5.14 -1.77 -21.06
C GLN A 415 5.75 -2.77 -20.07
N ALA A 416 4.92 -3.60 -19.43
CA ALA A 416 5.41 -4.62 -18.49
C ALA A 416 6.37 -5.61 -19.17
N ILE A 417 6.10 -5.99 -20.43
CA ILE A 417 7.03 -6.81 -21.21
C ILE A 417 8.34 -6.07 -21.50
N ILE A 418 8.29 -4.80 -21.89
CA ILE A 418 9.47 -3.97 -22.15
C ILE A 418 10.37 -3.88 -20.92
N GLU A 419 9.77 -3.75 -19.74
CA GLU A 419 10.51 -3.70 -18.47
C GLU A 419 11.15 -5.06 -18.10
N TYR A 420 10.57 -6.17 -18.57
CA TYR A 420 11.06 -7.53 -18.34
C TYR A 420 12.19 -7.96 -19.30
N ILE A 421 12.23 -7.42 -20.52
CA ILE A 421 13.23 -7.80 -21.55
C ILE A 421 14.69 -7.77 -21.09
N PRO A 422 15.20 -6.78 -20.33
CA PRO A 422 16.61 -6.75 -19.96
C PRO A 422 17.02 -7.95 -19.12
N LEU A 423 16.12 -8.43 -18.25
CA LEU A 423 16.34 -9.62 -17.45
C LEU A 423 16.38 -10.87 -18.33
N LEU A 424 15.44 -10.98 -19.27
CA LEU A 424 15.41 -12.06 -20.26
C LEU A 424 16.70 -12.07 -21.12
N ALA A 425 17.14 -10.90 -21.57
CA ALA A 425 18.33 -10.72 -22.38
C ALA A 425 19.60 -11.12 -21.64
N ASN A 426 19.71 -10.76 -20.35
CA ASN A 426 20.82 -11.18 -19.49
C ASN A 426 20.88 -12.71 -19.31
N GLN A 427 19.73 -13.38 -19.29
CA GLN A 427 19.63 -14.84 -19.08
C GLN A 427 19.83 -15.65 -20.36
N LEU A 428 19.29 -15.19 -21.49
CA LEU A 428 19.36 -15.89 -22.78
C LEU A 428 20.64 -15.58 -23.58
N GLY A 429 21.31 -14.49 -23.22
CA GLY A 429 22.54 -14.03 -23.88
C GLY A 429 22.29 -13.26 -25.18
N VAL A 430 23.38 -12.66 -25.67
CA VAL A 430 23.36 -11.68 -26.77
C VAL A 430 22.92 -12.28 -28.11
N GLN A 431 23.39 -13.48 -28.44
CA GLN A 431 23.09 -14.12 -29.74
C GLN A 431 21.58 -14.36 -29.89
N PHE A 432 20.95 -14.88 -28.84
CA PHE A 432 19.52 -15.12 -28.83
C PHE A 432 18.73 -13.81 -28.95
N PHE A 433 19.14 -12.78 -28.20
CA PHE A 433 18.51 -11.48 -28.26
C PHE A 433 18.54 -10.90 -29.68
N ASP A 434 19.70 -10.96 -30.34
CA ASP A 434 19.89 -10.42 -31.69
C ASP A 434 18.98 -11.12 -32.71
N GLU A 435 18.79 -12.44 -32.59
CA GLU A 435 17.97 -13.24 -33.50
C GLU A 435 16.46 -13.06 -33.27
N GLN A 436 16.01 -13.02 -32.02
CA GLN A 436 14.58 -13.15 -31.69
C GLN A 436 13.91 -11.88 -31.16
N LEU A 437 14.66 -10.99 -30.49
CA LEU A 437 14.08 -9.87 -29.73
C LEU A 437 14.50 -8.48 -30.23
N SER A 438 15.63 -8.38 -30.94
CA SER A 438 16.16 -7.09 -31.43
C SER A 438 15.14 -6.31 -32.26
N ASN A 439 14.46 -6.98 -33.21
CA ASN A 439 13.47 -6.31 -34.06
C ASN A 439 12.25 -5.81 -33.29
N LEU A 440 11.85 -6.54 -32.25
CA LEU A 440 10.74 -6.17 -31.38
C LEU A 440 11.10 -4.95 -30.52
N CYS A 441 12.31 -4.90 -29.96
CA CYS A 441 12.80 -3.72 -29.25
C CYS A 441 12.80 -2.45 -30.11
N MET A 442 13.13 -2.59 -31.40
CA MET A 442 13.11 -1.47 -32.34
C MET A 442 11.68 -1.03 -32.71
N SER A 443 10.72 -1.96 -32.79
CA SER A 443 9.34 -1.60 -33.12
C SER A 443 8.69 -0.73 -32.04
N TRP A 444 9.02 -0.94 -30.76
CA TRP A 444 8.50 -0.15 -29.63
C TRP A 444 8.93 1.32 -29.65
N LEU A 445 10.06 1.65 -30.26
CA LEU A 445 10.47 3.05 -30.46
C LEU A 445 9.51 3.79 -31.41
N GLY A 446 8.79 3.06 -32.26
CA GLY A 446 7.75 3.58 -33.13
C GLY A 446 6.32 3.45 -32.59
N ASP A 447 6.13 3.00 -31.35
CA ASP A 447 4.80 2.76 -30.78
C ASP A 447 3.95 4.04 -30.77
N THR A 448 2.63 3.91 -30.87
CA THR A 448 1.71 5.06 -30.89
C THR A 448 1.65 5.76 -29.52
N VAL A 449 1.84 5.02 -28.44
CA VAL A 449 1.77 5.50 -27.05
C VAL A 449 3.14 6.01 -26.59
N PHE A 450 3.19 7.25 -26.09
CA PHE A 450 4.43 7.89 -25.64
C PHE A 450 5.14 7.09 -24.54
N SER A 451 4.42 6.62 -23.52
CA SER A 451 4.98 5.84 -22.40
C SER A 451 5.65 4.55 -22.86
N ILE A 452 5.20 3.95 -23.96
CA ILE A 452 5.86 2.79 -24.56
C ILE A 452 7.19 3.18 -25.20
N ARG A 453 7.21 4.28 -25.96
CA ARG A 453 8.44 4.78 -26.57
C ARG A 453 9.46 5.15 -25.50
N GLU A 454 9.04 5.79 -24.41
CA GLU A 454 9.89 6.11 -23.25
C GLU A 454 10.40 4.85 -22.54
N ALA A 455 9.54 3.87 -22.27
CA ALA A 455 9.96 2.59 -21.69
C ALA A 455 10.97 1.88 -22.61
N ALA A 456 10.79 1.95 -23.93
CA ALA A 456 11.71 1.39 -24.92
C ALA A 456 13.08 2.09 -24.90
N THR A 457 13.15 3.42 -24.75
CA THR A 457 14.45 4.11 -24.63
C THR A 457 15.21 3.69 -23.36
N VAL A 458 14.50 3.55 -22.25
CA VAL A 458 15.07 3.04 -20.99
C VAL A 458 15.50 1.58 -21.14
N ASN A 459 14.73 0.77 -21.87
CA ASN A 459 15.07 -0.62 -22.18
C ASN A 459 16.39 -0.72 -22.97
N LEU A 460 16.59 0.11 -24.01
CA LEU A 460 17.84 0.14 -24.77
C LEU A 460 19.05 0.50 -23.91
N LYS A 461 18.89 1.45 -22.98
CA LYS A 461 19.95 1.78 -22.01
C LYS A 461 20.30 0.56 -21.16
N LYS A 462 19.31 -0.11 -20.56
CA LYS A 462 19.53 -1.31 -19.74
C LYS A 462 20.19 -2.44 -20.54
N LEU A 463 19.78 -2.64 -21.80
CA LEU A 463 20.42 -3.62 -22.69
C LEU A 463 21.88 -3.27 -22.99
N THR A 464 22.17 -1.98 -23.17
CA THR A 464 23.55 -1.49 -23.35
C THR A 464 24.39 -1.73 -22.10
N ASP A 465 23.80 -1.55 -20.91
CA ASP A 465 24.48 -1.85 -19.64
C ASP A 465 24.76 -3.36 -19.48
N VAL A 466 23.89 -4.23 -20.01
CA VAL A 466 24.04 -5.70 -19.94
C VAL A 466 25.04 -6.25 -20.97
N PHE A 467 24.91 -5.85 -22.25
CA PHE A 467 25.72 -6.40 -23.34
C PHE A 467 26.96 -5.57 -23.68
N GLY A 468 27.05 -4.35 -23.15
CA GLY A 468 28.18 -3.45 -23.34
C GLY A 468 28.05 -2.51 -24.54
N VAL A 469 28.87 -1.45 -24.51
CA VAL A 469 28.86 -0.34 -25.49
C VAL A 469 29.21 -0.80 -26.90
N GLU A 470 30.15 -1.74 -27.03
CA GLU A 470 30.58 -2.24 -28.33
C GLU A 470 29.43 -2.93 -29.08
N TRP A 471 28.65 -3.76 -28.37
CA TRP A 471 27.45 -4.37 -28.93
C TRP A 471 26.41 -3.30 -29.31
N ALA A 472 26.17 -2.32 -28.43
CA ALA A 472 25.21 -1.25 -28.72
C ALA A 472 25.60 -0.45 -29.97
N ARG A 473 26.90 -0.17 -30.16
CA ARG A 473 27.44 0.51 -31.34
C ARG A 473 27.18 -0.25 -32.63
N GLN A 474 27.26 -1.57 -32.61
CA GLN A 474 27.07 -2.40 -33.81
C GLN A 474 25.58 -2.65 -34.12
N THR A 475 24.77 -2.89 -33.09
CA THR A 475 23.42 -3.45 -33.27
C THR A 475 22.30 -2.42 -33.04
N ILE A 476 22.46 -1.51 -32.08
CA ILE A 476 21.38 -0.64 -31.59
C ILE A 476 21.51 0.78 -32.14
N ILE A 477 22.68 1.41 -31.97
CA ILE A 477 22.93 2.81 -32.35
C ILE A 477 22.54 3.07 -33.81
N PRO A 478 23.00 2.28 -34.81
CA PRO A 478 22.68 2.56 -36.21
C PRO A 478 21.17 2.57 -36.48
N LYS A 479 20.42 1.67 -35.85
CA LYS A 479 18.96 1.57 -35.99
C LYS A 479 18.24 2.76 -35.35
N VAL A 480 18.68 3.19 -34.17
CA VAL A 480 18.15 4.38 -33.49
C VAL A 480 18.39 5.64 -34.32
N LEU A 481 19.61 5.83 -34.82
CA LEU A 481 20.00 7.02 -35.57
C LEU A 481 19.28 7.13 -36.93
N GLN A 482 18.98 6.00 -37.58
CA GLN A 482 18.23 5.99 -38.84
C GLN A 482 16.86 6.71 -38.70
N MET A 483 16.20 6.60 -37.54
CA MET A 483 14.92 7.27 -37.26
C MET A 483 15.06 8.80 -37.15
N GLY A 484 16.26 9.32 -36.90
CA GLY A 484 16.54 10.76 -36.77
C GLY A 484 16.30 11.55 -38.06
N THR A 485 16.29 10.87 -39.21
CA THR A 485 16.03 11.48 -40.53
C THR A 485 14.60 11.23 -41.03
N HIS A 486 13.76 10.54 -40.25
CA HIS A 486 12.44 10.13 -40.68
C HIS A 486 11.47 11.33 -40.85
N PRO A 487 10.58 11.34 -41.86
CA PRO A 487 9.68 12.47 -42.12
C PRO A 487 8.69 12.73 -40.97
N ASN A 488 8.22 11.67 -40.31
CA ASN A 488 7.37 11.80 -39.12
C ASN A 488 8.21 12.21 -37.91
N TYR A 489 7.87 13.37 -37.34
CA TYR A 489 8.58 14.00 -36.22
C TYR A 489 8.64 13.14 -34.96
N LEU A 490 7.68 12.24 -34.72
CA LEU A 490 7.68 11.36 -33.56
C LEU A 490 8.89 10.44 -33.51
N TYR A 491 9.35 9.96 -34.68
CA TYR A 491 10.55 9.12 -34.79
C TYR A 491 11.82 9.92 -34.52
N ARG A 492 11.89 11.15 -35.05
CA ARG A 492 13.00 12.08 -34.78
C ARG A 492 13.07 12.44 -33.29
N MET A 493 11.93 12.71 -32.69
CA MET A 493 11.80 12.97 -31.26
C MET A 493 12.25 11.78 -30.41
N THR A 494 11.82 10.56 -30.78
CA THR A 494 12.20 9.33 -30.08
C THR A 494 13.69 9.04 -30.22
N THR A 495 14.29 9.37 -31.36
CA THR A 495 15.75 9.30 -31.58
C THR A 495 16.49 10.16 -30.54
N ILE A 496 16.05 11.39 -30.34
CA ILE A 496 16.64 12.30 -29.34
C ILE A 496 16.48 11.72 -27.94
N PHE A 497 15.30 11.23 -27.58
CA PHE A 497 15.08 10.62 -26.27
C PHE A 497 15.91 9.36 -26.04
N ALA A 498 16.04 8.50 -27.05
CA ALA A 498 16.85 7.29 -26.99
C ALA A 498 18.31 7.65 -26.76
N ILE A 499 18.87 8.56 -27.56
CA ILE A 499 20.25 9.03 -27.41
C ILE A 499 20.46 9.65 -26.03
N THR A 500 19.55 10.53 -25.59
CA THR A 500 19.65 11.20 -24.28
C THR A 500 19.64 10.19 -23.14
N THR A 501 18.76 9.19 -23.22
CA THR A 501 18.63 8.15 -22.18
C THR A 501 19.82 7.21 -22.16
N MET A 502 20.33 6.82 -23.34
CA MET A 502 21.46 5.91 -23.49
C MET A 502 22.82 6.58 -23.22
N ALA A 503 22.94 7.90 -23.42
CA ALA A 503 24.21 8.62 -23.35
C ALA A 503 25.10 8.26 -22.14
N PRO A 504 24.59 8.16 -20.89
CA PRO A 504 25.42 7.81 -19.74
C PRO A 504 26.10 6.44 -19.82
N SER A 505 25.55 5.53 -20.63
CA SER A 505 26.03 4.16 -20.87
C SER A 505 26.89 4.05 -22.13
N LEU A 506 27.13 5.14 -22.86
CA LEU A 506 27.97 5.16 -24.07
C LEU A 506 29.38 5.67 -23.77
N ASP A 507 30.33 5.30 -24.63
CA ASP A 507 31.72 5.77 -24.58
C ASP A 507 31.94 7.02 -25.46
N THR A 508 33.05 7.72 -25.21
CA THR A 508 33.42 8.94 -25.95
C THR A 508 33.48 8.73 -27.47
N PRO A 509 34.09 7.63 -28.01
CA PRO A 509 34.12 7.37 -29.44
C PRO A 509 32.73 7.22 -30.07
N SER A 510 31.82 6.44 -29.45
CA SER A 510 30.47 6.24 -29.98
C SER A 510 29.67 7.54 -30.01
N ILE A 511 29.86 8.40 -29.00
CA ILE A 511 29.21 9.72 -28.97
C ILE A 511 29.82 10.65 -30.04
N GLN A 512 31.15 10.70 -30.17
CA GLN A 512 31.85 11.59 -31.10
C GLN A 512 31.56 11.31 -32.58
N GLY A 513 31.39 10.04 -32.92
CA GLY A 513 31.05 9.56 -34.26
C GLY A 513 29.55 9.66 -34.53
N ASP A 514 28.91 8.50 -34.65
CA ASP A 514 27.57 8.35 -35.22
C ASP A 514 26.50 9.21 -34.50
N VAL A 515 26.57 9.34 -33.18
CA VAL A 515 25.57 10.08 -32.38
C VAL A 515 25.61 11.57 -32.71
N LEU A 516 26.77 12.22 -32.60
CA LEU A 516 26.86 13.66 -32.88
C LEU A 516 26.64 13.98 -34.36
N GLU A 517 27.06 13.10 -35.28
CA GLU A 517 26.76 13.24 -36.71
C GLU A 517 25.25 13.31 -37.00
N THR A 518 24.45 12.60 -36.20
CA THR A 518 22.99 12.60 -36.33
C THR A 518 22.33 13.77 -35.60
N VAL A 519 22.77 14.11 -34.39
CA VAL A 519 22.10 15.12 -33.53
C VAL A 519 22.42 16.56 -33.96
N LEU A 520 23.64 16.84 -34.45
CA LEU A 520 24.03 18.21 -34.85
C LEU A 520 23.14 18.80 -35.96
N PRO A 521 22.77 18.06 -37.03
CA PRO A 521 21.81 18.54 -38.02
C PRO A 521 20.43 18.89 -37.44
N MET A 522 19.97 18.20 -36.38
CA MET A 522 18.65 18.38 -35.77
C MET A 522 18.49 19.73 -35.05
N VAL A 523 19.59 20.44 -34.80
CA VAL A 523 19.59 21.84 -34.32
C VAL A 523 18.80 22.76 -35.25
N SER A 524 18.67 22.41 -36.53
CA SER A 524 17.92 23.19 -37.52
C SER A 524 16.61 22.51 -37.94
N ASP A 525 16.08 21.58 -37.14
CA ASP A 525 14.79 20.94 -37.42
C ASP A 525 13.67 22.00 -37.47
N PRO A 526 12.74 21.94 -38.43
CA PRO A 526 11.64 22.90 -38.52
C PRO A 526 10.75 22.95 -37.27
N ILE A 527 10.71 21.87 -36.47
CA ILE A 527 9.81 21.76 -35.31
C ILE A 527 10.54 22.20 -34.03
N PRO A 528 10.07 23.25 -33.32
CA PRO A 528 10.70 23.73 -32.09
C PRO A 528 10.83 22.67 -30.99
N ASN A 529 9.82 21.78 -30.88
CA ASN A 529 9.83 20.67 -29.95
C ASN A 529 11.05 19.75 -30.13
N ILE A 530 11.49 19.53 -31.37
CA ILE A 530 12.71 18.76 -31.64
C ILE A 530 13.92 19.57 -31.17
N ARG A 531 14.02 20.84 -31.57
CA ARG A 531 15.16 21.70 -31.26
C ARG A 531 15.41 21.88 -29.76
N PHE A 532 14.37 22.08 -28.94
CA PHE A 532 14.59 22.22 -27.49
C PHE A 532 14.93 20.89 -26.82
N ASN A 533 14.49 19.75 -27.36
CA ASN A 533 14.96 18.45 -26.85
C ASN A 533 16.37 18.11 -27.33
N VAL A 534 16.83 18.63 -28.48
CA VAL A 534 18.25 18.61 -28.85
C VAL A 534 19.09 19.37 -27.81
N ALA A 535 18.64 20.54 -27.35
CA ALA A 535 19.32 21.28 -26.28
C ALA A 535 19.44 20.45 -24.98
N LYS A 536 18.34 19.80 -24.56
CA LYS A 536 18.35 18.87 -23.40
C LYS A 536 19.28 17.68 -23.61
N ALA A 537 19.31 17.11 -24.82
CA ALA A 537 20.20 16.01 -25.16
C ALA A 537 21.67 16.42 -25.06
N PHE A 538 22.01 17.63 -25.55
CA PHE A 538 23.35 18.17 -25.45
C PHE A 538 23.81 18.41 -24.01
N GLU A 539 22.91 18.77 -23.09
CA GLU A 539 23.22 18.85 -21.64
C GLU A 539 23.75 17.50 -21.14
N VAL A 540 23.03 16.40 -21.43
CA VAL A 540 23.40 15.04 -20.98
C VAL A 540 24.63 14.49 -21.70
N LEU A 541 24.74 14.73 -23.02
CA LEU A 541 25.89 14.32 -23.82
C LEU A 541 27.16 15.05 -23.36
N ALA A 542 27.07 16.36 -23.09
CA ALA A 542 28.20 17.14 -22.60
C ALA A 542 28.65 16.66 -21.21
N ALA A 543 27.72 16.39 -20.31
CA ALA A 543 28.03 15.81 -19.00
C ALA A 543 28.76 14.46 -19.12
N THR A 544 28.36 13.62 -20.08
CA THR A 544 29.00 12.32 -20.33
C THR A 544 30.38 12.47 -20.94
N LEU A 545 30.52 13.28 -21.99
CA LEU A 545 31.79 13.52 -22.69
C LEU A 545 32.84 14.18 -21.78
N SER A 546 32.41 15.05 -20.87
CA SER A 546 33.29 15.81 -19.97
C SER A 546 34.10 14.93 -19.00
N LYS A 547 33.80 13.63 -18.93
CA LYS A 547 34.58 12.62 -18.19
C LYS A 547 35.96 12.35 -18.80
N THR A 548 36.18 12.71 -20.07
CA THR A 548 37.45 12.48 -20.81
C THR A 548 38.01 13.78 -21.37
N ALA A 549 39.33 13.87 -21.57
CA ALA A 549 39.96 15.07 -22.12
C ALA A 549 39.53 15.31 -23.57
N GLU A 550 39.47 14.26 -24.37
CA GLU A 550 39.00 14.28 -25.77
C GLU A 550 37.52 14.67 -25.86
N GLY A 551 36.71 14.19 -24.91
CA GLY A 551 35.31 14.54 -24.82
C GLY A 551 35.11 16.02 -24.46
N LYS A 552 35.89 16.59 -23.53
CA LYS A 552 35.86 18.04 -23.24
C LYS A 552 36.15 18.89 -24.47
N GLN A 553 37.13 18.49 -25.29
CA GLN A 553 37.43 19.18 -26.55
C GLN A 553 36.26 19.11 -27.54
N THR A 554 35.54 17.97 -27.58
CA THR A 554 34.35 17.80 -28.42
C THR A 554 33.20 18.69 -27.97
N VAL A 555 33.00 18.81 -26.65
CA VAL A 555 31.99 19.71 -26.08
C VAL A 555 32.26 21.15 -26.53
N GLN A 556 33.50 21.63 -26.41
CA GLN A 556 33.87 22.99 -26.81
C GLN A 556 33.77 23.24 -28.32
N SER A 557 34.17 22.26 -29.14
CA SER A 557 34.26 22.43 -30.60
C SER A 557 32.96 22.16 -31.36
N LYS A 558 32.09 21.28 -30.85
CA LYS A 558 30.87 20.86 -31.55
C LYS A 558 29.58 21.21 -30.80
N ILE A 559 29.50 20.90 -29.50
CA ILE A 559 28.24 21.04 -28.73
C ILE A 559 27.96 22.49 -28.34
N LEU A 560 28.96 23.19 -27.79
CA LEU A 560 28.77 24.58 -27.33
C LEU A 560 28.37 25.52 -28.49
N PRO A 561 29.00 25.48 -29.68
CA PRO A 561 28.54 26.29 -30.82
C PRO A 561 27.10 25.97 -31.26
N ALA A 562 26.68 24.70 -31.15
CA ALA A 562 25.32 24.30 -31.47
C ALA A 562 24.31 24.84 -30.45
N LEU A 563 24.66 24.84 -29.16
CA LEU A 563 23.84 25.45 -28.10
C LEU A 563 23.75 26.97 -28.23
N GLU A 564 24.85 27.66 -28.56
CA GLU A 564 24.83 29.10 -28.82
C GLU A 564 23.90 29.44 -30.00
N LYS A 565 23.89 28.62 -31.05
CA LYS A 565 22.92 28.77 -32.16
C LYS A 565 21.47 28.62 -31.68
N LEU A 566 21.17 27.68 -30.79
CA LEU A 566 19.81 27.46 -30.24
C LEU A 566 19.39 28.56 -29.25
N LYS A 567 20.35 29.24 -28.62
CA LYS A 567 20.09 30.37 -27.73
C LYS A 567 19.52 31.58 -28.46
N ASP A 568 19.82 31.71 -29.75
CA ASP A 568 19.28 32.75 -30.63
C ASP A 568 18.02 32.29 -31.40
N ASP A 569 17.42 31.15 -31.03
CA ASP A 569 16.22 30.62 -31.70
C ASP A 569 14.99 31.51 -31.51
N ASN A 570 14.05 31.48 -32.45
CA ASN A 570 12.80 32.24 -32.39
C ASN A 570 11.86 31.74 -31.27
N ASP A 571 11.94 30.45 -30.93
CA ASP A 571 11.09 29.81 -29.93
C ASP A 571 11.64 29.99 -28.50
N ALA A 572 10.78 30.37 -27.55
CA ALA A 572 11.19 30.68 -26.18
C ALA A 572 11.69 29.45 -25.41
N ASP A 573 11.09 28.28 -25.62
CA ASP A 573 11.50 27.05 -24.93
C ASP A 573 12.86 26.58 -25.44
N VAL A 574 13.10 26.73 -26.75
CA VAL A 574 14.42 26.43 -27.35
C VAL A 574 15.51 27.28 -26.72
N ARG A 575 15.30 28.61 -26.63
CA ARG A 575 16.26 29.51 -25.98
C ARG A 575 16.49 29.17 -24.51
N PHE A 576 15.41 28.89 -23.78
CA PHE A 576 15.48 28.55 -22.35
C PHE A 576 16.30 27.28 -22.11
N PHE A 577 15.99 26.19 -22.80
CA PHE A 577 16.71 24.92 -22.62
C PHE A 577 18.15 24.98 -23.16
N ALA A 578 18.42 25.76 -24.21
CA ALA A 578 19.78 26.00 -24.68
C ALA A 578 20.63 26.74 -23.63
N GLN A 579 20.11 27.83 -23.06
CA GLN A 579 20.81 28.58 -22.01
C GLN A 579 21.04 27.71 -20.77
N LYS A 580 20.02 26.96 -20.33
CA LYS A 580 20.15 26.01 -19.21
C LYS A 580 21.27 24.99 -19.45
N ALA A 581 21.36 24.41 -20.65
CA ALA A 581 22.39 23.43 -20.98
C ALA A 581 23.81 24.06 -20.98
N ILE A 582 23.96 25.30 -21.45
CA ILE A 582 25.22 26.05 -21.38
C ILE A 582 25.63 26.28 -19.93
N ASP A 583 24.70 26.73 -19.08
CA ASP A 583 24.97 27.01 -17.67
C ASP A 583 25.36 25.73 -16.91
N ALA A 584 24.69 24.61 -17.18
CA ALA A 584 25.03 23.31 -16.62
C ALA A 584 26.45 22.85 -17.02
N GLY A 585 26.84 23.08 -18.28
CA GLY A 585 28.19 22.77 -18.78
C GLY A 585 29.30 23.62 -18.11
N ASN A 586 28.97 24.86 -17.73
CA ASN A 586 29.90 25.77 -17.04
C ASN A 586 30.00 25.50 -15.52
N ALA A 587 28.97 24.90 -14.92
CA ALA A 587 28.90 24.60 -13.48
C ALA A 587 29.54 23.25 -13.08
N ALA A 588 29.84 22.37 -14.04
CA ALA A 588 30.51 21.10 -13.74
C ALA A 588 31.93 21.37 -13.19
N PRO A 589 32.30 20.86 -11.99
CA PRO A 589 33.59 21.17 -11.38
C PRO A 589 34.72 20.67 -12.29
N ALA A 590 35.70 21.54 -12.52
CA ALA A 590 36.97 21.15 -13.11
C ALA A 590 37.58 20.05 -12.23
N ALA A 591 37.38 18.78 -12.60
CA ALA A 591 38.06 17.66 -11.97
C ALA A 591 39.56 17.97 -12.00
N SER A 592 40.12 18.09 -10.80
CA SER A 592 41.51 18.36 -10.48
C SER A 592 42.46 17.50 -11.32
N SER A 593 43.50 18.18 -11.78
CA SER A 593 44.57 17.77 -12.69
C SER A 593 45.25 16.45 -12.36
#